data_AF-A0A1V5S0L5-F1
#
_entry.id   AF-A0A1V5S0L5-F1
#
_cell.length_a   1.000
_cell.length_b   1.000
_cell.length_c   1.000
_cell.angle_alpha   90.00
_cell.angle_beta   90.00
_cell.angle_gamma   90.00
#
_symmetry.space_group_name_H-M   'P 1'
#
loop_
_entity.id
_entity.type
_entity.pdbx_description
1 polymer ?
#
loop_
_entity_poly.entity_id
_entity_poly.type
_entity_poly.pdbx_seq_one_letter_code
_entity_poly.pdbx_strand_id
1 'polypeptide(L)'
;MRPKNTLLKLLALTMILSVLLPTLATVNTQANGFPSFSGGSGSEQSPYLILTKEDLEALSQLSAGGEKCSGIYFAQTRSIELSGNWTPIKEFCGIYNGGNNEITGLSCSQTTDYTGFFGKISTGAQLKNIRINNADISGSGFTGILAGCLDNATISSCHVTGAVVGTYKVGGLVGSAASGVITDSSATCSVTGTDSYTYVGGLVGHNSICEISRSYSAGEVKGLRSYCGGLIGYNYRSNITNCYSSCDVGATAVDSTCIGGLRGITPQLEK
;
A
#
# COMPACT_ATOMS: atom_id res chain seq x y z
N MET A 1 -15.53 71.47 -30.57
CA MET A 1 -14.16 71.14 -31.02
C MET A 1 -13.41 70.51 -29.85
N ARG A 2 -13.04 69.23 -29.96
CA ARG A 2 -12.02 68.54 -29.12
C ARG A 2 -10.62 69.14 -29.41
N PRO A 3 -9.53 68.80 -28.69
CA PRO A 3 -9.34 68.39 -27.28
C PRO A 3 -8.04 69.03 -26.67
N LYS A 4 -7.66 68.68 -25.43
CA LYS A 4 -6.31 68.15 -25.10
C LYS A 4 -6.19 67.73 -23.63
N ASN A 5 -5.86 66.45 -23.46
CA ASN A 5 -5.40 65.78 -22.25
C ASN A 5 -4.15 66.46 -21.67
N THR A 6 -3.99 66.43 -20.35
CA THR A 6 -2.68 66.16 -19.73
C THR A 6 -2.78 65.76 -18.25
N LEU A 7 -1.98 64.75 -17.89
CA LEU A 7 -1.54 64.35 -16.54
C LEU A 7 -2.49 63.47 -15.68
N LEU A 8 -2.59 62.19 -16.04
CA LEU A 8 -2.65 61.12 -15.04
C LEU A 8 -1.27 60.44 -14.99
N LYS A 9 -0.45 60.85 -14.03
CA LYS A 9 0.90 60.30 -13.78
C LYS A 9 0.80 59.10 -12.83
N LEU A 10 1.31 57.96 -13.32
CA LEU A 10 2.34 57.16 -12.66
C LEU A 10 2.02 56.51 -11.30
N LEU A 11 1.62 55.23 -11.34
CA LEU A 11 2.01 54.22 -10.34
C LEU A 11 2.04 52.85 -11.02
N ALA A 12 3.20 52.52 -11.59
CA ALA A 12 3.53 51.18 -12.02
C ALA A 12 3.87 50.36 -10.77
N LEU A 13 2.95 49.52 -10.32
CA LEU A 13 3.21 48.46 -9.35
C LEU A 13 2.99 47.12 -10.05
N THR A 14 3.96 46.72 -10.87
CA THR A 14 4.03 45.33 -11.34
C THR A 14 4.54 44.47 -10.19
N MET A 15 3.63 43.96 -9.35
CA MET A 15 3.93 42.76 -8.55
C MET A 15 4.24 41.65 -9.55
N ILE A 16 5.51 41.25 -9.64
CA ILE A 16 5.87 39.96 -10.20
C ILE A 16 5.39 38.94 -9.16
N LEU A 17 4.16 38.47 -9.35
CA LEU A 17 3.67 37.26 -8.71
C LEU A 17 4.44 36.10 -9.36
N SER A 18 5.63 35.79 -8.84
CA SER A 18 6.30 34.53 -9.13
C SER A 18 5.48 33.44 -8.45
N VAL A 19 4.37 33.04 -9.08
CA VAL A 19 3.76 31.76 -8.79
C VAL A 19 4.85 30.74 -9.07
N LEU A 20 5.39 30.16 -8.00
CA LEU A 20 6.15 28.93 -8.07
C LEU A 20 5.17 27.89 -8.59
N LEU A 21 4.99 27.83 -9.90
CA LEU A 21 4.31 26.72 -10.55
C LEU A 21 5.08 25.49 -10.06
N PRO A 22 4.42 24.47 -9.48
CA PRO A 22 5.10 23.21 -9.27
C PRO A 22 5.68 22.85 -10.63
N THR A 23 7.00 22.73 -10.71
CA THR A 23 7.65 22.23 -11.91
C THR A 23 6.96 20.91 -12.20
N LEU A 24 6.15 20.86 -13.26
CA LEU A 24 5.71 19.57 -13.77
C LEU A 24 7.01 18.86 -14.07
N ALA A 25 7.34 17.85 -13.26
CA ALA A 25 8.37 16.91 -13.63
C ALA A 25 7.93 16.41 -15.01
N THR A 26 8.69 16.77 -16.04
CA THR A 26 8.45 16.30 -17.40
C THR A 26 8.67 14.80 -17.33
N VAL A 27 7.60 14.03 -17.12
CA VAL A 27 7.66 12.58 -17.21
C VAL A 27 7.94 12.30 -18.68
N ASN A 28 9.20 11.97 -18.99
CA ASN A 28 9.55 11.50 -20.32
C ASN A 28 8.66 10.28 -20.60
N THR A 29 7.73 10.40 -21.53
CA THR A 29 6.87 9.29 -21.92
C THR A 29 7.55 8.48 -23.02
N GLN A 30 7.48 7.16 -22.91
CA GLN A 30 7.89 6.26 -23.98
C GLN A 30 6.89 6.31 -25.14
N ALA A 31 7.30 5.82 -26.31
CA ALA A 31 6.48 5.84 -27.53
C ALA A 31 5.11 5.12 -27.37
N ASN A 32 4.99 4.24 -26.38
CA ASN A 32 3.75 3.53 -26.02
C ASN A 32 2.88 4.28 -24.98
N GLY A 33 3.24 5.51 -24.60
CA GLY A 33 2.50 6.32 -23.63
C GLY A 33 2.74 5.95 -22.17
N PHE A 34 3.65 5.03 -21.88
CA PHE A 34 4.09 4.74 -20.50
C PHE A 34 5.10 5.80 -20.03
N PRO A 35 5.17 6.08 -18.72
CA PRO A 35 6.33 6.75 -18.15
C PRO A 35 7.64 6.03 -18.51
N SER A 36 8.74 6.78 -18.58
CA SER A 36 10.07 6.18 -18.70
C SER A 36 10.49 5.58 -17.37
N PHE A 37 10.82 4.30 -17.42
CA PHE A 37 11.50 3.58 -16.34
C PHE A 37 13.01 3.49 -16.63
N SER A 38 13.78 3.09 -15.64
CA SER A 38 15.24 2.89 -15.72
C SER A 38 15.70 1.81 -16.72
N GLY A 39 14.78 1.03 -17.30
CA GLY A 39 15.06 0.13 -18.41
C GLY A 39 13.93 -0.86 -18.68
N GLY A 40 14.15 -1.73 -19.67
CA GLY A 40 13.20 -2.77 -20.06
C GLY A 40 12.07 -2.29 -20.97
N SER A 41 11.24 -3.24 -21.41
CA SER A 41 10.09 -3.00 -22.28
C SER A 41 8.75 -3.43 -21.68
N GLY A 42 8.75 -3.89 -20.42
CA GLY A 42 7.55 -4.38 -19.74
C GLY A 42 7.11 -5.79 -20.13
N SER A 43 7.90 -6.51 -20.94
CA SER A 43 7.63 -7.91 -21.27
C SER A 43 8.23 -8.85 -20.22
N GLU A 44 7.85 -10.13 -20.23
CA GLU A 44 8.38 -11.11 -19.29
C GLU A 44 9.91 -11.26 -19.38
N GLN A 45 10.46 -11.26 -20.61
CA GLN A 45 11.90 -11.39 -20.85
C GLN A 45 12.65 -10.07 -20.63
N SER A 46 11.95 -8.95 -20.62
CA SER A 46 12.50 -7.60 -20.48
C SER A 46 11.55 -6.74 -19.64
N PRO A 47 11.43 -7.03 -18.33
CA PRO A 47 10.53 -6.31 -17.45
C PRO A 47 10.97 -4.85 -17.31
N TYR A 48 10.03 -3.95 -17.06
CA TYR A 48 10.38 -2.59 -16.67
C TYR A 48 11.17 -2.62 -15.36
N LEU A 49 12.35 -2.00 -15.39
CA LEU A 49 13.27 -2.04 -14.26
C LEU A 49 12.96 -0.91 -13.28
N ILE A 50 12.76 -1.27 -12.03
CA ILE A 50 12.55 -0.33 -10.91
C ILE A 50 13.87 -0.25 -10.14
N LEU A 51 14.62 0.83 -10.37
CA LEU A 51 15.94 1.08 -9.77
C LEU A 51 15.89 2.23 -8.77
N THR A 52 15.00 3.20 -8.98
CA THR A 52 14.98 4.44 -8.20
C THR A 52 13.58 4.75 -7.65
N LYS A 53 13.52 5.76 -6.77
CA LYS A 53 12.26 6.31 -6.28
C LYS A 53 11.41 6.85 -7.43
N GLU A 54 12.03 7.49 -8.41
CA GLU A 54 11.34 8.07 -9.57
C GLU A 54 10.67 6.99 -10.43
N ASP A 55 11.25 5.78 -10.53
CA ASP A 55 10.60 4.64 -11.20
C ASP A 55 9.32 4.20 -10.46
N LEU A 56 9.34 4.20 -9.12
CA LEU A 56 8.18 3.90 -8.31
C LEU A 56 7.11 4.99 -8.42
N GLU A 57 7.51 6.26 -8.42
CA GLU A 57 6.60 7.39 -8.65
C GLU A 57 5.98 7.34 -10.04
N ALA A 58 6.77 6.98 -11.07
CA ALA A 58 6.30 6.75 -12.42
C ALA A 58 5.25 5.63 -12.48
N LEU A 59 5.47 4.50 -11.78
CA LEU A 59 4.47 3.44 -11.64
C LEU A 59 3.19 3.92 -10.94
N SER A 60 3.33 4.73 -9.88
CA SER A 60 2.19 5.34 -9.18
C SER A 60 1.37 6.23 -10.11
N GLN A 61 2.01 7.06 -10.95
CA GLN A 61 1.30 7.88 -11.94
C GLN A 61 0.62 7.07 -13.04
N LEU A 62 1.27 6.00 -13.53
CA LEU A 62 0.69 5.11 -14.55
C LEU A 62 -0.63 4.49 -14.06
N SER A 63 -0.67 4.08 -12.79
CA SER A 63 -1.83 3.46 -12.17
C SER A 63 -3.03 4.40 -11.94
N ALA A 64 -2.86 5.70 -12.15
CA ALA A 64 -3.95 6.67 -12.00
C ALA A 64 -4.99 6.62 -13.14
N GLY A 65 -4.82 5.75 -14.15
CA GLY A 65 -5.65 5.68 -15.35
C GLY A 65 -6.28 4.32 -15.68
N GLY A 66 -6.41 3.39 -14.73
CA GLY A 66 -7.07 2.08 -14.92
C GLY A 66 -6.14 0.94 -15.40
N GLU A 67 -6.71 -0.10 -16.03
CA GLU A 67 -6.14 -1.44 -16.35
C GLU A 67 -4.84 -1.51 -17.20
N LYS A 68 -4.10 -0.41 -17.34
CA LYS A 68 -2.94 -0.29 -18.24
C LYS A 68 -1.78 -1.23 -17.93
N CYS A 69 -1.69 -1.75 -16.71
CA CYS A 69 -0.59 -2.63 -16.32
C CYS A 69 -0.85 -4.11 -16.61
N SER A 70 -2.01 -4.47 -17.18
CA SER A 70 -2.36 -5.88 -17.40
C SER A 70 -1.35 -6.55 -18.34
N GLY A 71 -0.78 -7.67 -17.89
CA GLY A 71 0.26 -8.39 -18.62
C GLY A 71 1.63 -7.70 -18.68
N ILE A 72 1.82 -6.58 -17.96
CA ILE A 72 3.08 -5.84 -17.90
C ILE A 72 3.91 -6.30 -16.69
N TYR A 73 5.20 -6.51 -16.93
CA TYR A 73 6.16 -6.99 -15.94
C TYR A 73 7.04 -5.86 -15.42
N PHE A 74 7.18 -5.79 -14.11
CA PHE A 74 8.04 -4.87 -13.38
C PHE A 74 8.99 -5.67 -12.48
N ALA A 75 10.27 -5.32 -12.50
CA ALA A 75 11.30 -5.96 -11.70
C ALA A 75 12.09 -4.91 -10.92
N GLN A 76 11.99 -4.94 -9.60
CA GLN A 76 12.87 -4.18 -8.73
C GLN A 76 14.25 -4.84 -8.69
N THR A 77 15.28 -4.06 -8.98
CA THR A 77 16.66 -4.57 -9.09
C THR A 77 17.60 -4.00 -8.03
N ARG A 78 17.10 -3.05 -7.22
CA ARG A 78 17.84 -2.42 -6.12
C ARG A 78 16.91 -2.10 -4.96
N SER A 79 17.46 -2.04 -3.74
CA SER A 79 16.75 -1.45 -2.60
C SER A 79 16.53 0.06 -2.84
N ILE A 80 15.38 0.56 -2.43
CA ILE A 80 14.94 1.94 -2.65
C ILE A 80 14.52 2.55 -1.31
N GLU A 81 15.07 3.72 -1.03
CA GLU A 81 14.65 4.55 0.11
C GLU A 81 13.65 5.59 -0.38
N LEU A 82 12.45 5.56 0.19
CA LEU A 82 11.41 6.56 -0.03
C LEU A 82 11.54 7.69 0.99
N SER A 83 10.93 8.82 0.67
CA SER A 83 10.88 9.99 1.54
C SER A 83 9.65 10.83 1.21
N GLY A 84 9.12 11.51 2.23
CA GLY A 84 7.88 12.27 2.13
C GLY A 84 6.63 11.39 2.15
N ASN A 85 5.47 11.99 1.87
CA ASN A 85 4.21 11.26 1.84
C ASN A 85 4.06 10.52 0.51
N TRP A 86 4.07 9.20 0.57
CA TRP A 86 3.85 8.30 -0.55
C TRP A 86 2.44 8.48 -1.12
N THR A 87 2.37 8.52 -2.45
CA THR A 87 1.11 8.40 -3.18
C THR A 87 0.94 6.95 -3.60
N PRO A 88 -0.06 6.21 -3.07
CA PRO A 88 -0.27 4.82 -3.42
C PRO A 88 -0.34 4.60 -4.93
N ILE A 89 0.20 3.47 -5.39
CA ILE A 89 -0.10 2.96 -6.73
C ILE A 89 -1.59 2.59 -6.72
N LYS A 90 -2.44 3.48 -7.24
CA LYS A 90 -3.88 3.51 -6.99
C LYS A 90 -4.55 2.18 -7.32
N GLU A 91 -4.30 1.66 -8.52
CA GLU A 91 -4.80 0.38 -8.98
C GLU A 91 -3.75 -0.35 -9.83
N PHE A 92 -3.40 -1.57 -9.43
CA PHE A 92 -2.36 -2.35 -10.08
C PHE A 92 -2.89 -3.69 -10.59
N CYS A 93 -2.75 -3.93 -11.89
CA CYS A 93 -3.15 -5.16 -12.59
C CYS A 93 -1.96 -5.90 -13.25
N GLY A 94 -0.72 -5.54 -12.94
CA GLY A 94 0.49 -6.11 -13.56
C GLY A 94 1.19 -7.17 -12.71
N ILE A 95 2.42 -7.49 -13.10
CA ILE A 95 3.32 -8.38 -12.38
C ILE A 95 4.44 -7.56 -11.78
N TYR A 96 4.55 -7.50 -10.45
CA TYR A 96 5.63 -6.82 -9.75
C TYR A 96 6.48 -7.84 -8.98
N ASN A 97 7.75 -7.97 -9.37
CA ASN A 97 8.74 -8.76 -8.64
C ASN A 97 9.70 -7.84 -7.90
N GLY A 98 9.64 -7.84 -6.57
CA GLY A 98 10.54 -7.05 -5.72
C GLY A 98 11.99 -7.55 -5.71
N GLY A 99 12.23 -8.79 -6.17
CA GLY A 99 13.58 -9.36 -6.21
C GLY A 99 14.23 -9.52 -4.83
N ASN A 100 13.44 -9.51 -3.74
CA ASN A 100 13.87 -9.42 -2.35
C ASN A 100 14.68 -8.15 -2.00
N ASN A 101 14.64 -7.13 -2.85
CA ASN A 101 15.15 -5.81 -2.53
C ASN A 101 14.23 -5.11 -1.52
N GLU A 102 14.82 -4.21 -0.74
CA GLU A 102 14.09 -3.50 0.33
C GLU A 102 13.52 -2.19 -0.16
N ILE A 103 12.30 -1.88 0.27
CA ILE A 103 11.71 -0.54 0.23
C ILE A 103 11.67 -0.02 1.67
N THR A 104 12.31 1.12 1.92
CA THR A 104 12.37 1.77 3.25
C THR A 104 11.80 3.19 3.18
N GLY A 105 11.54 3.80 4.33
CA GLY A 105 11.04 5.18 4.40
C GLY A 105 9.61 5.37 3.85
N LEU A 106 8.85 4.28 3.73
CA LEU A 106 7.47 4.34 3.27
C LEU A 106 6.59 4.99 4.34
N SER A 107 6.17 6.23 4.10
CA SER A 107 5.16 6.92 4.90
C SER A 107 3.95 7.22 4.02
N CYS A 108 2.74 6.84 4.41
CA CYS A 108 1.53 7.12 3.65
C CYS A 108 0.36 7.45 4.57
N SER A 109 -0.12 8.69 4.51
CA SER A 109 -1.34 9.14 5.19
C SER A 109 -2.39 9.57 4.18
N GLN A 110 -3.53 8.87 4.12
CA GLN A 110 -4.61 9.16 3.16
C GLN A 110 -5.98 9.08 3.85
N THR A 111 -6.94 9.87 3.36
CA THR A 111 -8.35 9.82 3.80
C THR A 111 -9.25 9.11 2.78
N THR A 112 -8.65 8.34 1.87
CA THR A 112 -9.33 7.62 0.79
C THR A 112 -9.57 6.16 1.16
N ASP A 113 -10.33 5.46 0.32
CA ASP A 113 -10.77 4.09 0.60
C ASP A 113 -9.63 3.05 0.61
N TYR A 114 -8.52 3.30 -0.08
CA TYR A 114 -7.44 2.32 -0.23
C TYR A 114 -6.09 2.94 0.07
N THR A 115 -5.48 2.51 1.18
CA THR A 115 -4.21 3.06 1.66
C THR A 115 -3.18 1.95 1.81
N GLY A 116 -1.98 2.19 1.26
CA GLY A 116 -0.84 1.28 1.31
C GLY A 116 0.21 1.66 0.29
N PHE A 117 1.21 0.80 0.09
CA PHE A 117 2.13 0.95 -1.04
C PHE A 117 1.37 0.85 -2.37
N PHE A 118 0.51 -0.17 -2.48
CA PHE A 118 -0.56 -0.26 -3.47
C PHE A 118 -1.90 0.16 -2.83
N GLY A 119 -2.74 0.89 -3.56
CA GLY A 119 -4.12 1.12 -3.17
C GLY A 119 -4.92 -0.18 -3.34
N LYS A 120 -5.21 -0.51 -4.59
CA LYS A 120 -5.89 -1.75 -4.99
C LYS A 120 -4.99 -2.61 -5.87
N ILE A 121 -4.95 -3.90 -5.59
CA ILE A 121 -4.40 -4.93 -6.46
C ILE A 121 -5.59 -5.62 -7.14
N SER A 122 -5.68 -5.50 -8.46
CA SER A 122 -6.83 -5.92 -9.26
C SER A 122 -6.58 -7.23 -10.00
N THR A 123 -7.66 -7.77 -10.57
CA THR A 123 -7.72 -9.09 -11.22
C THR A 123 -6.48 -9.42 -12.04
N GLY A 124 -5.89 -10.58 -11.76
CA GLY A 124 -4.76 -11.13 -12.51
C GLY A 124 -3.39 -10.57 -12.10
N ALA A 125 -3.33 -9.54 -11.25
CA ALA A 125 -2.06 -9.03 -10.75
C ALA A 125 -1.31 -10.06 -9.91
N GLN A 126 0.01 -9.93 -9.92
CA GLN A 126 0.92 -10.75 -9.13
C GLN A 126 1.96 -9.87 -8.44
N LEU A 127 1.98 -9.91 -7.12
CA LEU A 127 3.03 -9.32 -6.30
C LEU A 127 3.90 -10.44 -5.72
N LYS A 128 5.22 -10.37 -5.95
CA LYS A 128 6.16 -11.37 -5.44
C LYS A 128 7.46 -10.79 -4.92
N ASN A 129 8.02 -11.41 -3.88
CA ASN A 129 9.35 -11.11 -3.35
C ASN A 129 9.55 -9.64 -2.93
N ILE A 130 8.52 -9.01 -2.38
CA ILE A 130 8.56 -7.61 -1.95
C ILE A 130 8.95 -7.55 -0.47
N ARG A 131 9.91 -6.67 -0.13
CA ARG A 131 10.28 -6.37 1.27
C ARG A 131 10.03 -4.89 1.54
N ILE A 132 9.13 -4.58 2.48
CA ILE A 132 8.92 -3.20 2.94
C ILE A 132 9.31 -3.14 4.41
N ASN A 133 10.30 -2.31 4.72
CA ASN A 133 10.87 -2.22 6.05
C ASN A 133 10.52 -0.87 6.71
N ASN A 134 10.04 -0.95 7.95
CA ASN A 134 9.73 0.19 8.81
C ASN A 134 8.80 1.22 8.16
N ALA A 135 7.67 0.75 7.60
CA ALA A 135 6.65 1.64 7.04
C ALA A 135 5.79 2.32 8.13
N ASP A 136 5.25 3.49 7.83
CA ASP A 136 4.28 4.22 8.66
C ASP A 136 3.05 4.57 7.82
N ILE A 137 1.93 3.87 8.07
CA ILE A 137 0.74 3.95 7.24
C ILE A 137 -0.46 4.38 8.09
N SER A 138 -1.18 5.40 7.64
CA SER A 138 -2.42 5.88 8.26
C SER A 138 -3.53 6.04 7.21
N GLY A 139 -4.69 5.41 7.41
CA GLY A 139 -5.78 5.42 6.44
C GLY A 139 -7.18 5.36 7.05
N SER A 140 -8.19 5.93 6.37
CA SER A 140 -9.59 5.91 6.85
C SER A 140 -10.47 4.80 6.24
N GLY A 141 -9.91 4.00 5.32
CA GLY A 141 -10.63 2.96 4.60
C GLY A 141 -10.04 1.57 4.84
N PHE A 142 -9.67 0.90 3.74
CA PHE A 142 -8.92 -0.34 3.76
C PHE A 142 -7.44 0.00 3.76
N THR A 143 -6.75 -0.42 4.81
CA THR A 143 -5.41 0.05 5.11
C THR A 143 -4.51 -1.14 5.39
N GLY A 144 -3.41 -1.24 4.64
CA GLY A 144 -2.33 -2.16 4.93
C GLY A 144 -1.03 -1.70 4.30
N ILE A 145 0.11 -2.20 4.79
CA ILE A 145 1.42 -1.71 4.32
C ILE A 145 1.62 -2.03 2.86
N LEU A 146 1.37 -3.28 2.47
CA LEU A 146 1.53 -3.67 1.07
C LEU A 146 0.35 -3.16 0.24
N ALA A 147 -0.88 -3.40 0.70
CA ALA A 147 -2.06 -2.97 -0.04
C ALA A 147 -3.27 -2.61 0.82
N GLY A 148 -4.08 -1.67 0.33
CA GLY A 148 -5.42 -1.45 0.86
C GLY A 148 -6.36 -2.61 0.52
N CYS A 149 -6.42 -3.01 -0.76
CA CYS A 149 -7.32 -4.05 -1.26
C CYS A 149 -6.61 -5.07 -2.17
N LEU A 150 -6.96 -6.34 -2.01
CA LEU A 150 -6.61 -7.43 -2.92
C LEU A 150 -7.89 -8.01 -3.53
N ASP A 151 -7.98 -8.02 -4.85
CA ASP A 151 -9.15 -8.45 -5.61
C ASP A 151 -8.75 -9.34 -6.78
N ASN A 152 -9.02 -10.65 -6.65
CA ASN A 152 -8.75 -11.69 -7.64
C ASN A 152 -7.29 -11.70 -8.15
N ALA A 153 -6.34 -11.55 -7.22
CA ALA A 153 -4.92 -11.43 -7.50
C ALA A 153 -4.07 -12.24 -6.51
N THR A 154 -2.76 -12.29 -6.75
CA THR A 154 -1.83 -13.10 -5.95
C THR A 154 -0.77 -12.24 -5.25
N ILE A 155 -0.55 -12.51 -3.96
CA ILE A 155 0.59 -12.03 -3.18
C ILE A 155 1.39 -13.24 -2.72
N SER A 156 2.70 -13.26 -3.00
CA SER A 156 3.56 -14.40 -2.67
C SER A 156 4.94 -13.97 -2.18
N SER A 157 5.44 -14.56 -1.09
CA SER A 157 6.78 -14.23 -0.57
C SER A 157 6.98 -12.72 -0.30
N CYS A 158 5.94 -12.05 0.21
CA CYS A 158 5.97 -10.63 0.52
C CYS A 158 6.03 -10.41 2.04
N HIS A 159 6.93 -9.55 2.48
CA HIS A 159 7.19 -9.35 3.90
C HIS A 159 7.24 -7.87 4.22
N VAL A 160 6.46 -7.47 5.22
CA VAL A 160 6.35 -6.07 5.63
C VAL A 160 6.61 -5.89 7.12
N THR A 161 7.20 -4.76 7.49
CA THR A 161 7.36 -4.33 8.87
C THR A 161 7.00 -2.86 9.02
N GLY A 162 6.52 -2.46 10.20
CA GLY A 162 6.18 -1.07 10.48
C GLY A 162 4.93 -0.88 11.34
N ALA A 163 4.25 0.25 11.17
CA ALA A 163 3.03 0.61 11.85
C ALA A 163 1.90 0.88 10.86
N VAL A 164 0.68 0.46 11.24
CA VAL A 164 -0.55 0.69 10.48
C VAL A 164 -1.61 1.22 11.43
N VAL A 165 -2.18 2.38 11.11
CA VAL A 165 -3.32 2.97 11.80
C VAL A 165 -4.47 3.11 10.82
N GLY A 166 -5.67 2.68 11.22
CA GLY A 166 -6.85 2.99 10.41
C GLY A 166 -8.18 2.79 11.10
N THR A 167 -9.27 3.06 10.36
CA THR A 167 -10.61 3.18 10.97
C THR A 167 -11.61 2.11 10.50
N TYR A 168 -11.41 1.43 9.36
CA TYR A 168 -12.41 0.46 8.86
C TYR A 168 -11.90 -0.98 8.69
N LYS A 169 -10.97 -1.23 7.76
CA LYS A 169 -10.39 -2.57 7.54
C LYS A 169 -8.88 -2.46 7.56
N VAL A 170 -8.26 -2.86 8.66
CA VAL A 170 -6.86 -2.58 8.94
C VAL A 170 -6.11 -3.91 9.04
N GLY A 171 -5.14 -4.12 8.17
CA GLY A 171 -4.27 -5.29 8.18
C GLY A 171 -2.80 -4.89 8.14
N GLY A 172 -1.91 -5.65 8.77
CA GLY A 172 -0.47 -5.39 8.65
C GLY A 172 0.02 -5.49 7.21
N LEU A 173 -0.42 -6.51 6.47
CA LEU A 173 -0.08 -6.71 5.05
C LEU A 173 -1.15 -6.11 4.12
N VAL A 174 -2.41 -6.53 4.28
CA VAL A 174 -3.54 -6.13 3.42
C VAL A 174 -4.74 -5.70 4.25
N GLY A 175 -5.34 -4.56 3.94
CA GLY A 175 -6.57 -4.10 4.60
C GLY A 175 -7.75 -5.05 4.36
N SER A 176 -8.12 -5.25 3.09
CA SER A 176 -9.21 -6.15 2.67
C SER A 176 -8.75 -7.09 1.54
N ALA A 177 -8.80 -8.40 1.78
CA ALA A 177 -8.66 -9.42 0.74
C ALA A 177 -10.05 -9.89 0.32
N ALA A 178 -10.53 -9.45 -0.84
CA ALA A 178 -11.88 -9.73 -1.35
C ALA A 178 -11.98 -11.04 -2.13
N SER A 179 -10.88 -11.46 -2.75
CA SER A 179 -10.66 -12.77 -3.38
C SER A 179 -9.19 -12.86 -3.81
N GLY A 180 -8.69 -14.07 -4.07
CA GLY A 180 -7.31 -14.30 -4.53
C GLY A 180 -6.51 -15.18 -3.58
N VAL A 181 -5.18 -15.06 -3.62
CA VAL A 181 -4.26 -15.93 -2.87
C VAL A 181 -3.19 -15.10 -2.18
N ILE A 182 -2.97 -15.35 -0.90
CA ILE A 182 -1.82 -14.86 -0.12
C ILE A 182 -1.03 -16.06 0.36
N THR A 183 0.24 -16.14 -0.02
CA THR A 183 1.08 -17.30 0.33
C THR A 183 2.49 -16.89 0.72
N ASP A 184 3.10 -17.66 1.64
CA ASP A 184 4.49 -17.47 2.07
C ASP A 184 4.81 -16.03 2.51
N SER A 185 3.83 -15.31 3.06
CA SER A 185 3.93 -13.86 3.31
C SER A 185 3.84 -13.54 4.79
N SER A 186 4.36 -12.37 5.19
CA SER A 186 4.32 -11.99 6.61
C SER A 186 4.21 -10.50 6.87
N ALA A 187 3.69 -10.19 8.05
CA ALA A 187 3.63 -8.84 8.60
C ALA A 187 4.14 -8.83 10.04
N THR A 188 5.22 -8.08 10.30
CA THR A 188 5.70 -7.82 11.67
C THR A 188 5.45 -6.36 12.00
N CYS A 189 4.26 -6.07 12.52
CA CYS A 189 3.74 -4.71 12.57
C CYS A 189 3.00 -4.39 13.88
N SER A 190 2.91 -3.10 14.21
CA SER A 190 1.91 -2.58 15.14
C SER A 190 0.67 -2.15 14.35
N VAL A 191 -0.46 -2.80 14.55
CA VAL A 191 -1.71 -2.56 13.81
C VAL A 191 -2.78 -2.00 14.77
N THR A 192 -3.24 -0.78 14.53
CA THR A 192 -4.22 -0.10 15.40
C THR A 192 -5.48 0.29 14.62
N GLY A 193 -6.62 -0.26 15.03
CA GLY A 193 -7.95 0.23 14.67
C GLY A 193 -8.41 1.31 15.64
N THR A 194 -8.74 2.51 15.15
CA THR A 194 -9.08 3.67 15.99
C THR A 194 -10.58 3.98 16.06
N ASP A 195 -11.41 3.26 15.31
CA ASP A 195 -12.87 3.45 15.30
C ASP A 195 -13.60 2.19 15.82
N SER A 196 -14.89 2.35 16.10
CA SER A 196 -15.76 1.25 16.51
C SER A 196 -16.10 0.35 15.34
N TYR A 197 -16.23 -0.96 15.61
CA TYR A 197 -16.59 -1.98 14.62
C TYR A 197 -15.60 -2.15 13.45
N THR A 198 -14.36 -1.70 13.62
CA THR A 198 -13.24 -1.96 12.70
C THR A 198 -12.91 -3.46 12.66
N TYR A 199 -12.42 -3.94 11.51
CA TYR A 199 -11.76 -5.24 11.40
C TYR A 199 -10.25 -5.04 11.41
N VAL A 200 -9.58 -5.52 12.46
CA VAL A 200 -8.14 -5.31 12.68
C VAL A 200 -7.44 -6.67 12.70
N GLY A 201 -6.53 -6.91 11.76
CA GLY A 201 -5.76 -8.15 11.68
C GLY A 201 -4.27 -7.91 11.62
N GLY A 202 -3.46 -8.75 12.27
CA GLY A 202 -2.01 -8.63 12.16
C GLY A 202 -1.50 -8.88 10.74
N LEU A 203 -2.14 -9.76 9.97
CA LEU A 203 -1.84 -9.96 8.53
C LEU A 203 -2.88 -9.31 7.63
N VAL A 204 -4.16 -9.68 7.79
CA VAL A 204 -5.27 -9.20 6.94
C VAL A 204 -6.41 -8.66 7.80
N GLY A 205 -6.91 -7.46 7.52
CA GLY A 205 -8.05 -6.90 8.27
C GLY A 205 -9.33 -7.71 8.03
N HIS A 206 -9.74 -7.82 6.76
CA HIS A 206 -10.92 -8.55 6.33
C HIS A 206 -10.58 -9.53 5.20
N ASN A 207 -10.81 -10.82 5.41
CA ASN A 207 -10.64 -11.86 4.41
C ASN A 207 -12.01 -12.37 3.93
N SER A 208 -12.27 -12.29 2.63
CA SER A 208 -13.46 -12.83 1.97
C SER A 208 -13.01 -13.69 0.80
N ILE A 209 -13.33 -14.98 0.80
CA ILE A 209 -13.09 -15.92 -0.31
C ILE A 209 -11.61 -15.95 -0.81
N CYS A 210 -10.66 -15.41 -0.04
CA CYS A 210 -9.24 -15.44 -0.36
C CYS A 210 -8.53 -16.54 0.44
N GLU A 211 -7.71 -17.33 -0.25
CA GLU A 211 -6.93 -18.40 0.35
C GLU A 211 -5.65 -17.83 0.96
N ILE A 212 -5.39 -18.17 2.22
CA ILE A 212 -4.16 -17.76 2.93
C ILE A 212 -3.42 -19.01 3.37
N SER A 213 -2.15 -19.13 2.97
CA SER A 213 -1.33 -20.28 3.32
C SER A 213 0.11 -19.92 3.69
N ARG A 214 0.72 -20.71 4.59
CA ARG A 214 2.14 -20.58 4.97
C ARG A 214 2.56 -19.15 5.33
N SER A 215 1.65 -18.40 5.94
CA SER A 215 1.80 -16.97 6.21
C SER A 215 1.68 -16.69 7.69
N TYR A 216 2.31 -15.63 8.18
CA TYR A 216 2.32 -15.32 9.61
C TYR A 216 2.29 -13.83 9.91
N SER A 217 1.86 -13.53 11.12
CA SER A 217 1.92 -12.17 11.69
C SER A 217 2.62 -12.16 13.04
N ALA A 218 3.29 -11.06 13.34
CA ALA A 218 3.93 -10.80 14.62
C ALA A 218 3.79 -9.31 14.98
N GLY A 219 3.93 -8.98 16.26
CA GLY A 219 3.84 -7.60 16.76
C GLY A 219 2.61 -7.39 17.64
N GLU A 220 1.91 -6.29 17.43
CA GLU A 220 0.79 -5.89 18.29
C GLU A 220 -0.44 -5.56 17.45
N VAL A 221 -1.62 -5.98 17.91
CA VAL A 221 -2.91 -5.66 17.29
C VAL A 221 -3.80 -5.02 18.34
N LYS A 222 -4.20 -3.78 18.09
CA LYS A 222 -5.08 -2.99 18.95
C LYS A 222 -6.35 -2.56 18.22
N GLY A 223 -7.49 -2.56 18.92
CA GLY A 223 -8.76 -2.03 18.38
C GLY A 223 -9.61 -1.35 19.44
N LEU A 224 -10.53 -0.48 19.00
CA LEU A 224 -11.50 0.21 19.83
C LEU A 224 -12.90 -0.35 19.59
N ARG A 225 -13.37 -1.29 20.42
CA ARG A 225 -14.68 -1.96 20.21
C ARG A 225 -14.75 -2.59 18.81
N SER A 226 -13.71 -3.33 18.47
CA SER A 226 -13.43 -3.81 17.11
C SER A 226 -13.34 -5.34 17.09
N TYR A 227 -13.37 -5.94 15.90
CA TYR A 227 -12.97 -7.33 15.72
C TYR A 227 -11.48 -7.36 15.47
N CYS A 228 -10.72 -7.84 16.44
CA CYS A 228 -9.26 -7.88 16.38
C CYS A 228 -8.83 -9.33 16.25
N GLY A 229 -7.89 -9.66 15.38
CA GLY A 229 -7.32 -11.01 15.31
C GLY A 229 -5.84 -10.96 15.07
N GLY A 230 -5.10 -11.87 15.70
CA GLY A 230 -3.65 -11.94 15.56
C GLY A 230 -3.26 -12.10 14.09
N LEU A 231 -3.93 -13.00 13.37
CA LEU A 231 -3.74 -13.19 11.92
C LEU A 231 -4.76 -12.39 11.09
N ILE A 232 -6.05 -12.60 11.32
CA ILE A 232 -7.15 -12.02 10.54
C ILE A 232 -8.20 -11.41 11.46
N GLY A 233 -8.65 -10.18 11.18
CA GLY A 233 -9.70 -9.51 11.96
C GLY A 233 -11.08 -10.13 11.75
N TYR A 234 -11.50 -10.30 10.50
CA TYR A 234 -12.74 -10.99 10.13
C TYR A 234 -12.53 -11.90 8.92
N ASN A 235 -13.03 -13.14 8.99
CA ASN A 235 -12.85 -14.16 7.95
C ASN A 235 -14.21 -14.68 7.45
N TYR A 236 -14.44 -14.60 6.15
CA TYR A 236 -15.68 -15.00 5.50
C TYR A 236 -15.44 -15.95 4.33
N ARG A 237 -15.86 -17.22 4.51
CA ARG A 237 -15.81 -18.26 3.46
C ARG A 237 -14.43 -18.45 2.82
N SER A 238 -13.38 -18.30 3.61
CA SER A 238 -11.97 -18.42 3.17
C SER A 238 -11.28 -19.63 3.79
N ASN A 239 -10.25 -20.13 3.11
CA ASN A 239 -9.40 -21.19 3.62
C ASN A 239 -8.09 -20.63 4.19
N ILE A 240 -7.70 -21.07 5.39
CA ILE A 240 -6.48 -20.65 6.07
C ILE A 240 -5.71 -21.90 6.48
N THR A 241 -4.51 -22.10 5.94
CA THR A 241 -3.72 -23.32 6.16
C THR A 241 -2.27 -23.01 6.51
N ASN A 242 -1.69 -23.74 7.47
CA ASN A 242 -0.28 -23.58 7.87
C ASN A 242 0.10 -22.12 8.21
N CYS A 243 -0.82 -21.37 8.82
CA CYS A 243 -0.59 -19.99 9.24
C CYS A 243 -0.54 -19.89 10.76
N TYR A 244 0.22 -18.94 11.28
CA TYR A 244 0.32 -18.69 12.72
C TYR A 244 0.42 -17.20 13.02
N SER A 245 0.17 -16.82 14.27
CA SER A 245 0.35 -15.45 14.72
C SER A 245 1.03 -15.41 16.09
N SER A 246 2.05 -14.56 16.25
CA SER A 246 2.64 -14.25 17.55
C SER A 246 2.26 -12.84 18.03
N CYS A 247 1.20 -12.26 17.47
CA CYS A 247 0.74 -10.93 17.87
C CYS A 247 0.16 -10.93 19.29
N ASP A 248 0.48 -9.88 20.05
CA ASP A 248 -0.29 -9.53 21.24
C ASP A 248 -1.55 -8.78 20.80
N VAL A 249 -2.73 -9.26 21.22
CA VAL A 249 -4.03 -8.74 20.77
C VAL A 249 -4.74 -8.13 21.97
N GLY A 250 -4.97 -6.82 21.91
CA GLY A 250 -5.54 -6.05 23.02
C GLY A 250 -6.46 -4.94 22.55
N ALA A 251 -7.16 -4.32 23.49
CA ALA A 251 -8.02 -3.18 23.20
C ALA A 251 -7.28 -1.85 23.44
N THR A 252 -7.65 -0.78 22.74
CA THR A 252 -7.03 0.55 22.91
C THR A 252 -7.53 1.31 24.14
N ALA A 253 -8.75 1.04 24.60
CA ALA A 253 -9.37 1.69 25.76
C ALA A 253 -9.81 0.68 26.82
N VAL A 254 -9.77 1.10 28.09
CA VAL A 254 -10.07 0.28 29.30
C VAL A 254 -11.48 -0.31 29.35
N ASP A 255 -12.43 0.21 28.55
CA ASP A 255 -13.80 -0.30 28.43
C ASP A 255 -14.15 -0.72 26.98
N SER A 256 -13.15 -1.10 26.21
CA SER A 256 -13.32 -1.56 24.83
C SER A 256 -12.97 -3.03 24.70
N THR A 257 -13.70 -3.72 23.83
CA THR A 257 -13.51 -5.16 23.59
C THR A 257 -12.88 -5.36 22.21
N CYS A 258 -11.87 -6.21 22.15
CA CYS A 258 -11.46 -6.86 20.92
C CYS A 258 -12.16 -8.22 20.84
N ILE A 259 -12.97 -8.44 19.81
CA ILE A 259 -13.80 -9.65 19.65
C ILE A 259 -13.21 -10.50 18.50
N GLY A 260 -12.54 -11.61 18.82
CA GLY A 260 -11.73 -12.45 17.88
C GLY A 260 -10.24 -12.42 18.27
N GLY A 261 -9.28 -13.18 17.74
CA GLY A 261 -9.19 -14.29 16.79
C GLY A 261 -7.73 -14.82 16.82
N LEU A 262 -7.53 -16.13 17.06
CA LEU A 262 -6.27 -16.88 17.17
C LEU A 262 -5.08 -16.19 17.89
N ARG A 263 -4.97 -16.37 19.22
CA ARG A 263 -3.69 -16.26 19.93
C ARG A 263 -2.83 -17.43 19.43
N GLY A 264 -1.86 -17.19 18.56
CA GLY A 264 -1.32 -18.28 17.75
C GLY A 264 -0.66 -19.38 18.57
N ILE A 265 -0.86 -20.60 18.08
CA ILE A 265 -0.19 -21.79 18.57
C ILE A 265 1.29 -21.60 18.23
N THR A 266 2.14 -21.56 19.26
CA THR A 266 3.59 -21.70 19.07
C THR A 266 3.83 -23.07 18.46
N PRO A 267 4.49 -23.21 17.29
CA PRO A 267 4.86 -24.52 16.78
C PRO A 267 5.68 -25.22 17.88
N GLN A 268 5.20 -26.35 18.39
CA GLN A 268 6.11 -27.23 19.12
C GLN A 268 7.15 -27.68 18.09
N LEU A 269 8.37 -27.21 18.27
CA LEU A 269 9.55 -27.80 17.65
C LEU A 269 9.63 -29.23 18.18
N GLU A 270 9.08 -30.19 17.44
CA GLU A 270 9.46 -31.58 17.62
C GLU A 270 10.94 -31.70 17.26
N LYS A 271 11.71 -32.19 18.24
CA LYS A 271 13.15 -32.47 18.14
C LYS A 271 13.43 -33.64 17.21
#